data_AF-A0A9N9FDL3-F1
#
_entry.id   AF-A0A9N9FDL3-F1
#
_cell.length_a   1.000
_cell.length_b   1.000
_cell.length_c   1.000
_cell.angle_alpha   90.00
_cell.angle_beta   90.00
_cell.angle_gamma   90.00
#
_symmetry.space_group_name_H-M   'P 1'
#
loop_
_entity.id
_entity.type
_entity.pdbx_description
1 polymer ?
#
loop_
_entity_poly.entity_id
_entity_poly.type
_entity_poly.pdbx_seq_one_letter_code
_entity_poly.pdbx_strand_id
1 'polypeptide(L)'
;MYPPDKNANIVYLTLTCIIQPLGNESGLGRIRTEELEASCKTLGIKETYVNIENHAALQDDPRVHWDPEIISDILKDYVIKNGVDTIITFDDQGISGHPNHISCYNGARNVSTSDFLIYKLKTVNVFRKYISLFDLTYTHYNYRVADGKKKTNGIVKPLAPPDTMLLVSSFGNYIKAREAMKCHKSQLVWFRYLYVLFSRYMVINELERVQ
;
A
#
# COMPACT_ATOMS: atom_id res chain seq x y z
N MET A 1 16.95 -13.76 -25.47
CA MET A 1 17.77 -13.35 -24.31
C MET A 1 17.76 -11.83 -24.30
N TYR A 2 16.80 -11.21 -23.61
CA TYR A 2 16.73 -9.75 -23.53
C TYR A 2 17.91 -9.25 -22.69
N PRO A 3 18.67 -8.23 -23.13
CA PRO A 3 19.77 -7.70 -22.35
C PRO A 3 19.22 -7.05 -21.07
N PRO A 4 19.95 -7.12 -19.95
CA PRO A 4 19.56 -6.45 -18.72
C PRO A 4 19.58 -4.94 -18.95
N ASP A 5 18.44 -4.31 -18.65
CA ASP A 5 18.22 -2.88 -18.80
C ASP A 5 19.13 -2.12 -17.82
N LYS A 6 20.08 -1.34 -18.34
CA LYS A 6 21.11 -0.63 -17.56
C LYS A 6 20.59 0.65 -16.87
N ASN A 7 19.29 0.92 -17.00
CA ASN A 7 18.59 2.06 -16.36
C ASN A 7 17.51 1.58 -15.39
N ALA A 8 17.70 0.43 -14.73
CA ALA A 8 16.86 0.07 -13.60
C ALA A 8 17.13 1.08 -12.46
N ASN A 9 16.35 2.16 -12.41
CA ASN A 9 16.18 2.96 -11.21
C ASN A 9 15.94 1.97 -10.06
N ILE A 10 16.90 1.86 -9.16
CA ILE A 10 16.80 0.92 -8.06
C ILE A 10 15.73 1.48 -7.13
N VAL A 11 14.50 0.99 -7.28
CA VAL A 11 13.40 1.31 -6.38
C VAL A 11 13.65 0.55 -5.08
N TYR A 12 14.15 1.25 -4.08
CA TYR A 12 14.28 0.70 -2.74
C TYR A 12 12.92 0.76 -2.06
N LEU A 13 12.17 -0.35 -2.13
CA LEU A 13 10.95 -0.50 -1.36
C LEU A 13 11.31 -0.64 0.11
N THR A 14 11.16 0.45 0.86
CA THR A 14 11.07 0.32 2.31
C THR A 14 9.65 -0.04 2.70
N LEU A 15 9.50 -1.07 3.53
CA LEU A 15 8.25 -1.29 4.26
C LEU A 15 8.43 -0.88 5.72
N THR A 16 7.72 0.17 6.14
CA THR A 16 7.53 0.47 7.56
C THR A 16 6.22 -0.13 8.01
N CYS A 17 6.29 -1.10 8.91
CA CYS A 17 5.10 -1.71 9.50
C CYS A 17 5.09 -1.48 11.00
N ILE A 18 3.97 -0.97 11.51
CA ILE A 18 3.77 -0.81 12.95
C ILE A 18 3.30 -2.16 13.47
N ILE A 19 4.24 -2.93 14.03
CA ILE A 19 3.98 -4.23 14.65
C ILE A 19 4.58 -4.21 16.04
N GLN A 20 3.80 -4.68 17.01
CA GLN A 20 4.24 -4.71 18.39
C GLN A 20 4.66 -6.10 18.81
N PRO A 21 5.97 -6.41 18.92
CA PRO A 21 6.45 -7.72 19.32
C PRO A 21 6.07 -8.12 20.75
N LEU A 22 5.79 -7.16 21.63
CA LEU A 22 5.42 -7.35 23.04
C LEU A 22 4.10 -6.61 23.33
N GLY A 23 3.01 -7.34 23.63
CA GLY A 23 1.81 -6.74 24.23
C GLY A 23 0.59 -6.43 23.34
N ASN A 24 0.50 -6.92 22.11
CA ASN A 24 -0.75 -6.76 21.34
C ASN A 24 -1.92 -7.57 21.93
N GLU A 25 -3.17 -7.24 21.57
CA GLU A 25 -4.42 -7.85 22.08
C GLU A 25 -4.44 -9.40 21.97
N SER A 26 -3.63 -9.96 21.06
CA SER A 26 -3.48 -11.41 20.83
C SER A 26 -2.18 -12.05 21.36
N GLY A 27 -1.21 -11.27 21.84
CA GLY A 27 0.15 -11.72 22.16
C GLY A 27 1.01 -12.22 20.97
N LEU A 28 0.58 -12.01 19.72
CA LEU A 28 1.19 -12.58 18.50
C LEU A 28 2.23 -11.68 17.83
N GLY A 29 2.64 -10.61 18.48
CA GLY A 29 3.54 -9.59 17.96
C GLY A 29 4.79 -10.11 17.25
N ARG A 30 5.57 -10.90 18.01
CA ARG A 30 6.80 -11.50 17.52
C ARG A 30 6.55 -12.43 16.33
N ILE A 31 5.50 -13.25 16.40
CA ILE A 31 5.14 -14.15 15.29
C ILE A 31 4.80 -13.33 14.04
N ARG A 32 3.99 -12.28 14.15
CA ARG A 32 3.62 -11.43 13.01
C ARG A 32 4.79 -10.66 12.41
N THR A 33 5.78 -10.31 13.24
CA THR A 33 7.06 -9.71 12.81
C THR A 33 7.82 -10.70 11.91
N GLU A 34 8.04 -11.92 12.39
CA GLU A 34 8.72 -12.99 11.65
C GLU A 34 7.97 -13.35 10.36
N GLU A 35 6.63 -13.39 10.41
CA GLU A 35 5.78 -13.63 9.24
C GLU A 35 5.89 -12.52 8.19
N LEU A 36 5.97 -11.27 8.62
CA LEU A 36 6.17 -10.12 7.73
C LEU A 36 7.53 -10.17 7.04
N GLU A 37 8.60 -10.42 7.79
CA GLU A 37 9.96 -10.54 7.24
C GLU A 37 10.05 -11.67 6.21
N ALA A 38 9.43 -12.81 6.49
CA ALA A 38 9.33 -13.93 5.56
C ALA A 38 8.54 -13.56 4.28
N SER A 39 7.45 -12.80 4.43
CA SER A 39 6.65 -12.27 3.32
C SER A 39 7.47 -11.32 2.44
N CYS A 40 8.17 -10.36 3.05
CA CYS A 40 9.08 -9.43 2.38
C CYS A 40 10.18 -10.16 1.61
N LYS A 41 10.82 -11.16 2.24
CA LYS A 41 11.83 -12.01 1.59
C LYS A 41 11.26 -12.74 0.37
N THR A 42 10.03 -13.26 0.48
CA THR A 42 9.34 -13.94 -0.63
C THR A 42 9.09 -12.98 -1.80
N LEU A 43 8.76 -11.71 -1.51
CA LEU A 43 8.62 -10.65 -2.52
C LEU A 43 9.97 -10.20 -3.13
N GLY A 44 11.09 -10.60 -2.54
CA GLY A 44 12.44 -10.20 -2.96
C GLY A 44 12.90 -8.88 -2.33
N ILE A 45 12.23 -8.42 -1.27
CA ILE A 45 12.62 -7.25 -0.48
C ILE A 45 13.76 -7.69 0.44
N LYS A 46 14.88 -6.94 0.43
CA LYS A 46 16.00 -7.21 1.35
C LYS A 46 15.59 -6.80 2.76
N GLU A 47 16.05 -7.57 3.74
CA GLU A 47 15.81 -7.32 5.16
C GLU A 47 16.27 -5.91 5.59
N THR A 48 17.36 -5.40 5.00
CA THR A 48 17.86 -4.04 5.24
C THR A 48 16.88 -2.92 4.83
N TYR A 49 15.84 -3.23 4.06
CA TYR A 49 14.78 -2.30 3.67
C TYR A 49 13.46 -2.55 4.40
N VAL A 50 13.44 -3.45 5.39
CA VAL A 50 12.26 -3.68 6.21
C VAL A 50 12.50 -3.00 7.55
N ASN A 51 11.68 -2.00 7.87
CA ASN A 51 11.69 -1.33 9.16
C ASN A 51 10.43 -1.72 9.94
N ILE A 52 10.62 -2.29 11.13
CA ILE A 52 9.50 -2.67 11.99
C ILE A 52 9.45 -1.68 13.13
N GLU A 53 8.42 -0.84 13.10
CA GLU A 53 8.23 0.22 14.08
C GLU A 53 7.44 -0.31 15.27
N ASN A 54 8.00 -0.14 16.47
CA ASN A 54 7.37 -0.56 17.71
C ASN A 54 7.21 0.65 18.63
N HIS A 55 6.06 1.31 18.52
CA HIS A 55 5.74 2.48 19.33
C HIS A 55 4.60 2.17 20.30
N ALA A 56 4.78 2.51 21.58
CA ALA A 56 3.81 2.21 22.63
C ALA A 56 2.43 2.86 22.40
N ALA A 57 2.39 4.01 21.73
CA ALA A 57 1.14 4.71 21.39
C ALA A 57 0.42 4.19 20.13
N LEU A 58 1.06 3.29 19.35
CA LEU A 58 0.53 2.82 18.07
C LEU A 58 0.13 1.33 18.16
N GLN A 59 -0.74 1.02 19.12
CA GLN A 59 -1.20 -0.35 19.41
C GLN A 59 -2.21 -0.84 18.37
N ASP A 60 -2.03 -2.06 17.85
CA ASP A 60 -2.96 -2.67 16.89
C ASP A 60 -4.29 -3.01 17.58
N ASP A 61 -5.24 -2.06 17.55
CA ASP A 61 -6.61 -2.22 18.02
C ASP A 61 -7.57 -1.62 16.98
N PRO A 62 -8.55 -2.39 16.46
CA PRO A 62 -9.49 -1.91 15.45
C PRO A 62 -10.47 -0.84 15.98
N ARG A 63 -10.43 -0.48 17.26
CA ARG A 63 -11.28 0.53 17.92
C ARG A 63 -10.53 1.82 18.24
N VAL A 64 -9.20 1.82 18.11
CA VAL A 64 -8.35 2.95 18.49
C VAL A 64 -7.84 3.65 17.24
N HIS A 65 -7.92 4.98 17.21
CA HIS A 65 -7.23 5.78 16.22
C HIS A 65 -5.84 6.12 16.74
N TRP A 66 -4.83 5.90 15.93
CA TRP A 66 -3.47 6.33 16.23
C TRP A 66 -3.33 7.83 16.01
N ASP A 67 -2.50 8.48 16.83
CA ASP A 67 -2.17 9.88 16.65
C ASP A 67 -1.35 10.07 15.35
N PRO A 68 -1.89 10.81 14.36
CA PRO A 68 -1.20 11.06 13.10
C PRO A 68 0.14 11.80 13.27
N GLU A 69 0.31 12.63 14.30
CA GLU A 69 1.55 13.39 14.50
C GLU A 69 2.71 12.47 14.86
N ILE A 70 2.47 11.46 15.70
CA ILE A 70 3.47 10.45 16.04
C ILE A 70 3.94 9.72 14.78
N ILE A 71 3.00 9.32 13.92
CA ILE A 71 3.32 8.67 12.64
C ILE A 71 4.09 9.63 11.74
N SER A 72 3.69 10.90 11.69
CA SER A 72 4.36 11.92 10.88
C SER A 72 5.82 12.07 11.29
N ASP A 73 6.12 12.16 12.57
CA ASP A 73 7.49 12.32 13.08
C ASP A 73 8.36 11.09 12.78
N ILE A 74 7.83 9.89 12.99
CA ILE A 74 8.51 8.63 12.60
C ILE A 74 8.82 8.61 11.10
N LEU A 75 7.85 9.01 10.26
CA LEU A 75 8.04 9.04 8.82
C LEU A 75 9.04 10.12 8.39
N LYS A 76 9.00 11.32 8.96
CA LYS A 76 9.97 12.40 8.68
C LYS A 76 11.40 11.90 8.92
N ASP A 77 11.65 11.35 10.10
CA ASP A 77 12.96 10.85 10.50
C ASP A 77 13.44 9.73 9.56
N TYR A 78 12.54 8.80 9.25
CA TYR A 78 12.87 7.68 8.37
C TYR A 78 13.19 8.13 6.94
N VAL A 79 12.36 9.00 6.38
CA VAL A 79 12.47 9.49 5.00
C VAL A 79 13.77 10.25 4.79
N ILE A 80 14.10 11.17 5.70
CA ILE A 80 15.33 11.96 5.64
C ILE A 80 16.56 11.05 5.78
N LYS A 81 16.55 10.14 6.78
CA LYS A 81 17.68 9.25 7.06
C LYS A 81 18.00 8.31 5.89
N ASN A 82 16.97 7.84 5.18
CA ASN A 82 17.13 6.84 4.13
C ASN A 82 17.04 7.40 2.71
N GLY A 83 16.84 8.72 2.56
CA GLY A 83 16.71 9.37 1.24
C GLY A 83 15.51 8.85 0.44
N VAL A 84 14.37 8.64 1.10
CA VAL A 84 13.14 8.16 0.44
C VAL A 84 12.53 9.30 -0.39
N ASP A 85 12.29 9.03 -1.68
CA ASP A 85 11.68 10.01 -2.60
C ASP A 85 10.16 9.87 -2.74
N THR A 86 9.60 8.74 -2.30
CA THR A 86 8.19 8.38 -2.53
C THR A 86 7.63 7.58 -1.36
N ILE A 87 6.50 8.02 -0.82
CA ILE A 87 5.70 7.30 0.17
C ILE A 87 4.45 6.77 -0.51
N ILE A 88 4.16 5.48 -0.33
CA ILE A 88 2.88 4.88 -0.70
C ILE A 88 2.16 4.48 0.59
N THR A 89 0.93 4.97 0.78
CA THR A 89 0.13 4.72 1.98
C THR A 89 -1.30 4.27 1.63
N PHE A 90 -2.09 3.92 2.63
CA PHE A 90 -3.54 3.74 2.49
C PHE A 90 -4.22 5.09 2.22
N ASP A 91 -5.47 5.08 1.80
CA ASP A 91 -6.25 6.31 1.63
C ASP A 91 -7.04 6.72 2.89
N ASP A 92 -7.75 7.83 2.76
CA ASP A 92 -8.63 8.42 3.76
C ASP A 92 -9.81 7.52 4.17
N GLN A 93 -10.11 6.47 3.41
CA GLN A 93 -11.12 5.46 3.75
C GLN A 93 -10.52 4.19 4.37
N GLY A 94 -9.19 4.10 4.47
CA GLY A 94 -8.50 2.96 5.06
C GLY A 94 -8.76 1.63 4.35
N ILE A 95 -9.09 1.66 3.05
CA ILE A 95 -9.46 0.51 2.19
C ILE A 95 -10.78 -0.17 2.58
N SER A 96 -10.96 -0.49 3.86
CA SER A 96 -12.13 -1.13 4.45
C SER A 96 -12.65 -0.38 5.69
N GLY A 97 -12.24 0.87 5.89
CA GLY A 97 -12.61 1.66 7.08
C GLY A 97 -11.76 1.37 8.32
N HIS A 98 -10.58 0.75 8.17
CA HIS A 98 -9.76 0.39 9.34
C HIS A 98 -9.09 1.62 9.97
N PRO A 99 -9.28 1.91 11.28
CA PRO A 99 -8.72 3.10 11.93
C PRO A 99 -7.20 3.25 11.76
N ASN A 100 -6.44 2.17 11.92
CA ASN A 100 -4.98 2.20 11.74
C ASN A 100 -4.58 2.63 10.31
N HIS A 101 -5.27 2.15 9.28
CA HIS A 101 -4.98 2.54 7.89
C HIS A 101 -5.27 4.04 7.67
N ILE A 102 -6.39 4.54 8.20
CA ILE A 102 -6.75 5.96 8.14
C ILE A 102 -5.71 6.81 8.88
N SER A 103 -5.22 6.34 10.03
CA SER A 103 -4.20 7.03 10.81
C SER A 103 -2.86 7.09 10.06
N CYS A 104 -2.45 5.99 9.40
CA CYS A 104 -1.28 5.98 8.51
C CYS A 104 -1.41 6.96 7.34
N TYR A 105 -2.60 7.08 6.74
CA TYR A 105 -2.86 8.07 5.70
C TYR A 105 -2.65 9.49 6.20
N ASN A 106 -3.28 9.84 7.33
CA ASN A 106 -3.18 11.18 7.90
C ASN A 106 -1.74 11.50 8.36
N GLY A 107 -1.05 10.53 8.98
CA GLY A 107 0.33 10.73 9.41
C GLY A 107 1.28 10.97 8.24
N ALA A 108 1.15 10.20 7.16
CA ALA A 108 1.90 10.42 5.93
C ALA A 108 1.59 11.80 5.32
N ARG A 109 0.32 12.19 5.24
CA ARG A 109 -0.09 13.50 4.72
C ARG A 109 0.48 14.67 5.54
N ASN A 110 0.68 14.49 6.85
CA ASN A 110 1.21 15.54 7.73
C ASN A 110 2.73 15.73 7.58
N VAL A 111 3.44 14.81 6.92
CA VAL A 111 4.87 14.93 6.62
C VAL A 111 5.06 16.09 5.62
N SER A 112 5.23 17.29 6.15
CA SER A 112 5.24 18.55 5.39
C SER A 112 6.64 18.84 4.86
N THR A 113 7.03 18.22 3.75
CA THR A 113 8.26 18.59 3.02
C THR A 113 8.00 18.50 1.51
N SER A 114 8.65 19.36 0.73
CA SER A 114 8.58 19.37 -0.74
C SER A 114 9.42 18.28 -1.42
N ASP A 115 10.15 17.48 -0.65
CA ASP A 115 11.30 16.73 -1.15
C ASP A 115 10.96 15.29 -1.54
N PHE A 116 9.72 14.86 -1.34
CA PHE A 116 9.23 13.53 -1.72
C PHE A 116 7.76 13.57 -2.14
N LEU A 117 7.36 12.56 -2.93
CA LEU A 117 6.00 12.37 -3.41
C LEU A 117 5.20 11.50 -2.43
N ILE A 118 3.91 11.79 -2.26
CA ILE A 118 3.02 10.88 -1.52
C ILE A 118 1.92 10.38 -2.45
N TYR A 119 1.76 9.05 -2.49
CA TYR A 119 0.65 8.37 -3.13
C TYR A 119 -0.20 7.61 -2.12
N LYS A 120 -1.51 7.61 -2.33
CA LYS A 120 -2.47 6.80 -1.57
C LYS A 120 -3.11 5.72 -2.44
N LEU A 121 -3.34 4.54 -1.89
CA LEU A 121 -4.08 3.46 -2.53
C LEU A 121 -5.58 3.75 -2.51
N LYS A 122 -6.17 3.96 -3.68
CA LYS A 122 -7.59 4.32 -3.84
C LYS A 122 -8.53 3.22 -3.36
N THR A 123 -9.44 3.56 -2.46
CA THR A 123 -10.58 2.72 -2.10
C THR A 123 -11.62 2.66 -3.21
N VAL A 124 -12.04 1.44 -3.52
CA VAL A 124 -13.16 1.17 -4.43
C VAL A 124 -14.36 0.61 -3.67
N ASN A 125 -15.53 0.70 -4.28
CA ASN A 125 -16.73 0.07 -3.74
C ASN A 125 -16.57 -1.45 -3.58
N VAL A 126 -17.38 -2.04 -2.70
CA VAL A 126 -17.29 -3.46 -2.32
C VAL A 126 -17.42 -4.39 -3.52
N PHE A 127 -18.28 -4.07 -4.49
CA PHE A 127 -18.42 -4.90 -5.69
C PHE A 127 -17.10 -4.96 -6.47
N ARG A 128 -16.54 -3.81 -6.84
CA ARG A 128 -15.26 -3.72 -7.55
C ARG A 128 -14.11 -4.35 -6.75
N LYS A 129 -14.19 -4.30 -5.42
CA LYS A 129 -13.21 -4.91 -4.52
C LYS A 129 -13.07 -6.41 -4.76
N TYR A 130 -14.15 -7.13 -5.08
CA TYR A 130 -14.19 -8.61 -5.10
C TYR A 130 -14.40 -9.24 -6.49
N ILE A 131 -14.29 -8.48 -7.57
CA ILE A 131 -14.36 -9.03 -8.94
C ILE A 131 -12.98 -9.28 -9.56
N SER A 132 -11.88 -9.21 -8.78
CA SER A 132 -10.52 -9.57 -9.21
C SER A 132 -10.13 -8.92 -10.56
N LEU A 133 -9.54 -9.69 -11.49
CA LEU A 133 -9.13 -9.23 -12.81
C LEU A 133 -10.28 -8.69 -13.68
N PHE A 134 -11.53 -9.04 -13.38
CA PHE A 134 -12.68 -8.59 -14.16
C PHE A 134 -12.91 -7.08 -14.03
N ASP A 135 -12.38 -6.44 -12.98
CA ASP A 135 -12.41 -4.98 -12.87
C ASP A 135 -11.43 -4.28 -13.83
N LEU A 136 -10.53 -5.02 -14.50
CA LEU A 136 -9.50 -4.43 -15.36
C LEU A 136 -10.11 -3.69 -16.54
N THR A 137 -11.15 -4.24 -17.16
CA THR A 137 -11.79 -3.62 -18.33
C THR A 137 -12.45 -2.30 -17.95
N TYR A 138 -13.20 -2.28 -16.85
CA TYR A 138 -13.84 -1.08 -16.32
C TYR A 138 -12.80 -0.05 -15.85
N THR A 139 -11.77 -0.48 -15.13
CA THR A 139 -10.70 0.41 -14.64
C THR A 139 -9.92 1.02 -15.80
N HIS A 140 -9.50 0.20 -16.77
CA HIS A 140 -8.76 0.65 -17.95
C HIS A 140 -9.59 1.62 -18.79
N TYR A 141 -10.88 1.34 -19.00
CA TYR A 141 -11.78 2.26 -19.70
C TYR A 141 -11.83 3.62 -19.02
N ASN A 142 -12.10 3.67 -17.72
CA ASN A 142 -12.17 4.93 -16.97
C ASN A 142 -10.83 5.67 -16.93
N TYR A 143 -9.73 4.95 -16.78
CA TYR A 143 -8.38 5.51 -16.79
C TYR A 143 -8.05 6.15 -18.14
N ARG A 144 -8.33 5.46 -19.26
CA ARG A 144 -8.11 6.00 -20.61
C ARG A 144 -9.04 7.15 -20.96
N VAL A 145 -10.30 7.10 -20.53
CA VAL A 145 -11.24 8.22 -20.71
C VAL A 145 -10.78 9.44 -19.92
N ALA A 146 -10.17 9.27 -18.75
CA ALA A 146 -9.59 10.37 -17.99
C ALA A 146 -8.34 10.95 -18.66
N ASP A 147 -7.42 10.11 -19.16
CA ASP A 147 -6.19 10.53 -19.84
C ASP A 147 -6.47 11.18 -21.22
N GLY A 148 -7.44 10.65 -21.96
CA GLY A 148 -7.86 11.14 -23.28
C GLY A 148 -8.64 12.46 -23.28
N LYS A 149 -9.12 12.95 -22.12
CA LYS A 149 -9.84 14.23 -21.98
C LYS A 149 -8.91 15.45 -21.93
N LYS A 150 -7.77 15.41 -22.63
CA LYS A 150 -6.85 16.54 -22.79
C LYS A 150 -7.19 17.52 -23.93
N LYS A 151 -8.24 17.30 -24.72
CA LYS A 151 -8.67 18.27 -25.75
C LYS A 151 -10.19 18.30 -25.91
N THR A 152 -10.78 19.42 -25.53
CA THR A 152 -11.83 20.21 -26.23
C THR A 152 -12.73 20.95 -25.24
N ASN A 153 -13.11 22.17 -25.63
CA ASN A 153 -13.77 23.19 -24.84
C ASN A 153 -15.09 22.74 -24.19
N GLY A 154 -15.24 22.99 -22.88
CA GLY A 154 -16.54 23.03 -22.20
C GLY A 154 -16.84 21.87 -21.26
N ILE A 155 -16.35 21.98 -20.02
CA ILE A 155 -16.79 21.25 -18.81
C ILE A 155 -16.92 19.73 -18.98
N VAL A 156 -15.78 19.04 -18.99
CA VAL A 156 -15.73 17.65 -18.52
C VAL A 156 -14.56 17.52 -17.57
N LYS A 157 -14.82 17.38 -16.27
CA LYS A 157 -13.78 17.08 -15.29
C LYS A 157 -13.18 15.70 -15.61
N PRO A 158 -11.84 15.55 -15.67
CA PRO A 158 -11.22 14.24 -15.78
C PRO A 158 -11.62 13.39 -14.56
N LEU A 159 -11.91 12.09 -14.78
CA LEU A 159 -12.29 11.17 -13.68
C LEU A 159 -11.07 10.66 -12.88
N ALA A 160 -9.87 10.78 -13.45
CA ALA A 160 -8.60 10.53 -12.78
C ALA A 160 -7.78 11.83 -12.79
N PRO A 161 -7.31 12.32 -11.63
CA PRO A 161 -6.37 13.43 -11.57
C PRO A 161 -5.11 13.15 -12.40
N PRO A 162 -4.42 14.19 -12.93
CA PRO A 162 -3.17 14.06 -13.70
C PRO A 162 -2.04 13.34 -12.95
N ASP A 163 -2.18 13.12 -11.64
CA ASP A 163 -1.23 12.45 -10.77
C ASP A 163 -1.74 11.06 -10.28
N THR A 164 -2.39 10.29 -11.17
CA THR A 164 -2.87 8.92 -10.85
C THR A 164 -2.00 7.89 -11.55
N MET A 165 -1.55 6.86 -10.82
CA MET A 165 -0.80 5.73 -11.36
C MET A 165 -1.62 4.43 -11.27
N LEU A 166 -1.78 3.75 -12.40
CA LEU A 166 -2.43 2.43 -12.46
C LEU A 166 -1.37 1.32 -12.49
N LEU A 167 -1.31 0.53 -11.42
CA LEU A 167 -0.43 -0.64 -11.31
C LEU A 167 -1.22 -1.92 -11.58
N VAL A 168 -0.83 -2.65 -12.62
CA VAL A 168 -1.43 -3.95 -12.98
C VAL A 168 -0.36 -5.04 -12.87
N SER A 169 -0.62 -6.02 -11.99
CA SER A 169 0.28 -7.14 -11.75
C SER A 169 0.26 -8.12 -12.92
N SER A 170 1.45 -8.58 -13.33
CA SER A 170 1.57 -9.75 -14.19
C SER A 170 1.09 -11.00 -13.48
N PHE A 171 0.81 -12.06 -14.25
CA PHE A 171 0.43 -13.36 -13.67
C PHE A 171 1.49 -13.89 -12.70
N GLY A 172 2.78 -13.77 -13.06
CA GLY A 172 3.89 -14.16 -12.18
C GLY A 172 3.92 -13.37 -10.87
N ASN A 173 3.72 -12.05 -10.92
CA ASN A 173 3.65 -11.20 -9.73
C ASN A 173 2.44 -11.55 -8.85
N TYR A 174 1.30 -11.88 -9.46
CA TYR A 174 0.12 -12.34 -8.73
C TYR A 174 0.39 -13.64 -7.97
N ILE A 175 1.02 -14.64 -8.62
CA ILE A 175 1.41 -15.89 -7.94
C ILE A 175 2.39 -15.60 -6.80
N LYS A 176 3.42 -14.79 -7.05
CA LYS A 176 4.41 -14.41 -6.04
C LYS A 176 3.78 -13.69 -4.84
N ALA A 177 2.83 -12.77 -5.09
CA ALA A 177 2.09 -12.08 -4.03
C ALA A 177 1.27 -13.07 -3.19
N ARG A 178 0.66 -14.09 -3.81
CA ARG A 178 -0.06 -15.14 -3.07
C ARG A 178 0.87 -16.01 -2.24
N GLU A 179 2.07 -16.30 -2.74
CA GLU A 179 3.09 -17.02 -1.97
C GLU A 179 3.54 -16.22 -0.75
N ALA A 180 3.78 -14.91 -0.92
CA ALA A 180 4.09 -14.00 0.19
C ALA A 180 2.95 -13.94 1.22
N MET A 181 1.69 -13.88 0.77
CA MET A 181 0.53 -13.91 1.68
C MET A 181 0.46 -15.19 2.53
N LYS A 182 0.97 -16.33 2.05
CA LYS A 182 1.01 -17.60 2.82
C LYS A 182 2.01 -17.56 3.98
N CYS A 183 2.92 -16.59 4.04
CA CYS A 183 3.82 -16.40 5.16
C CYS A 183 3.06 -15.95 6.43
N HIS A 184 1.93 -15.25 6.29
CA HIS A 184 1.14 -14.71 7.41
C HIS A 184 0.22 -15.76 8.05
N LYS A 185 0.76 -16.91 8.46
CA LYS A 185 -0.02 -18.07 8.95
C LYS A 185 -0.95 -17.71 10.11
N SER A 186 -0.48 -16.87 11.04
CA SER A 186 -1.24 -16.44 12.22
C SER A 186 -2.41 -15.51 11.89
N GLN A 187 -2.38 -14.84 10.73
CA GLN A 187 -3.38 -13.88 10.31
C GLN A 187 -4.27 -14.40 9.16
N LEU A 188 -3.81 -15.38 8.38
CA LEU A 188 -4.48 -15.92 7.19
C LEU A 188 -5.61 -16.91 7.55
N VAL A 189 -6.65 -16.40 8.20
CA VAL A 189 -7.88 -17.15 8.50
C VAL A 189 -8.76 -17.33 7.25
N TRP A 190 -9.75 -18.22 7.30
CA TRP A 190 -10.51 -18.71 6.13
C TRP A 190 -11.02 -17.60 5.18
N PHE A 191 -11.59 -16.51 5.69
CA PHE A 191 -12.12 -15.44 4.85
C PHE A 191 -11.02 -14.62 4.16
N ARG A 192 -9.79 -14.61 4.69
CA ARG A 192 -8.65 -13.97 4.01
C ARG A 192 -8.21 -14.73 2.77
N TYR A 193 -8.42 -16.05 2.71
CA TYR A 193 -8.19 -16.80 1.47
C TYR A 193 -9.16 -16.36 0.36
N LEU A 194 -10.42 -16.09 0.71
CA LEU A 194 -11.39 -15.52 -0.23
C LEU A 194 -10.94 -14.13 -0.69
N TYR A 195 -10.50 -13.28 0.24
CA TYR A 195 -9.94 -11.98 -0.10
C TYR A 195 -8.74 -12.09 -1.05
N VAL A 196 -7.76 -12.95 -0.77
CA VAL A 196 -6.58 -13.14 -1.62
C VAL A 196 -6.96 -13.67 -3.01
N LEU A 197 -8.03 -14.43 -3.14
CA LEU A 197 -8.48 -14.97 -4.43
C LEU A 197 -9.27 -13.94 -5.26
N PHE A 198 -10.18 -13.23 -4.62
CA PHE A 198 -11.18 -12.38 -5.29
C PHE A 198 -10.85 -10.89 -5.24
N SER A 199 -9.94 -10.45 -4.38
CA SER A 199 -9.60 -9.04 -4.25
C SER A 199 -8.95 -8.51 -5.52
N ARG A 200 -9.50 -7.43 -6.07
CA ARG A 200 -8.84 -6.73 -7.17
C ARG A 200 -7.49 -6.16 -6.76
N TYR A 201 -7.24 -5.85 -5.49
CA TYR A 201 -5.96 -5.27 -5.04
C TYR A 201 -4.78 -6.24 -5.18
N MET A 202 -5.05 -7.54 -5.34
CA MET A 202 -4.01 -8.52 -5.69
C MET A 202 -3.53 -8.39 -7.15
N VAL A 203 -4.26 -7.64 -7.99
CA VAL A 203 -4.03 -7.55 -9.44
C VAL A 203 -3.95 -6.10 -9.92
N ILE A 204 -4.85 -5.23 -9.47
CA ILE A 204 -5.07 -3.88 -9.99
C ILE A 204 -5.10 -2.89 -8.83
N ASN A 205 -4.08 -2.04 -8.74
CA ASN A 205 -3.95 -1.00 -7.73
C ASN A 205 -3.95 0.38 -8.41
N GLU A 206 -4.86 1.25 -7.97
CA GLU A 206 -4.94 2.65 -8.41
C GLU A 206 -4.31 3.50 -7.30
N LEU A 207 -3.21 4.19 -7.61
CA LEU A 207 -2.54 5.11 -6.69
C LEU A 207 -2.85 6.55 -7.10
N GLU A 208 -3.26 7.38 -6.15
CA GLU A 208 -3.54 8.80 -6.36
C GLU A 208 -2.54 9.65 -5.58
N ARG A 209 -1.96 10.66 -6.21
CA ARG A 209 -1.05 11.58 -5.51
C ARG A 209 -1.81 12.43 -4.49
N VAL A 210 -1.19 12.61 -3.35
CA VAL A 210 -1.65 13.45 -2.24
C VAL A 210 -0.93 14.79 -2.24
N GLN A 211 0.39 14.77 -2.43
CA GLN A 211 1.28 15.93 -2.55
C GLN A 211 2.49 15.58 -3.44
#